data_AF-A0A2J9DZ00-F1
#
_entry.id   AF-A0A2J9DZ00-F1
#
_cell.length_a   1.000
_cell.length_b   1.000
_cell.length_c   1.000
_cell.angle_alpha   90.00
_cell.angle_beta   90.00
_cell.angle_gamma   90.00
#
_symmetry.space_group_name_H-M   'P 1'
#
loop_
_entity.id
_entity.type
_entity.pdbx_description
1 polymer ?
#
loop_
_entity_poly.entity_id
_entity_poly.type
_entity_poly.pdbx_seq_one_letter_code
_entity_poly.pdbx_strand_id
1 'polypeptide(L)' 'MPLIYLILDVHYQTDLTTQTETAKVSGIRFQGIESNKILSEHIVIVNEVAPYESGQFYKREMP' A
#
# COMPACT_ATOMS: atom_id res chain seq x y z
N MET A 1 -23.44 14.20 -2.10
CA MET A 1 -21.98 14.15 -1.87
C MET A 1 -21.36 13.36 -3.01
N PRO A 2 -20.23 13.79 -3.61
CA PRO A 2 -19.59 13.03 -4.67
C PRO A 2 -19.02 11.72 -4.12
N LEU A 3 -19.11 10.63 -4.88
CA LEU A 3 -18.54 9.35 -4.50
C LEU A 3 -17.00 9.47 -4.41
N ILE A 4 -16.43 8.97 -3.31
CA ILE A 4 -14.99 8.97 -3.06
C ILE A 4 -14.47 7.57 -3.32
N TYR A 5 -13.43 7.47 -4.13
CA TYR A 5 -12.74 6.24 -4.42
C TYR A 5 -11.40 6.21 -3.66
N LEU A 6 -10.94 5.01 -3.35
CA LEU A 6 -9.65 4.74 -2.74
C LEU A 6 -8.91 3.73 -3.61
N ILE A 7 -7.68 4.07 -3.98
CA ILE A 7 -6.72 3.11 -4.53
C ILE A 7 -5.59 2.92 -3.51
N LEU A 8 -5.14 1.68 -3.39
CA LEU A 8 -4.04 1.27 -2.54
C LEU A 8 -3.02 0.54 -3.40
N ASP A 9 -1.75 0.75 -3.12
CA ASP A 9 -0.66 -0.01 -3.71
C ASP A 9 0.47 -0.20 -2.69
N VAL A 10 1.19 -1.31 -2.80
CA VAL A 10 2.24 -1.72 -1.87
C VAL A 10 3.50 -2.09 -2.65
N HIS A 11 4.61 -1.42 -2.33
CA HIS A 11 5.93 -1.75 -2.85
C HIS A 11 6.79 -2.36 -1.75
N TYR A 12 7.18 -3.63 -1.92
CA TYR A 12 8.05 -4.33 -0.99
C TYR A 12 9.53 -4.11 -1.33
N GLN A 13 10.34 -3.99 -0.29
CA GLN A 13 11.78 -3.87 -0.40
C GLN A 13 12.47 -4.74 0.66
N THR A 14 13.36 -5.61 0.19
CA THR A 14 14.22 -6.45 1.03
C THR A 14 15.53 -5.73 1.31
N ASP A 15 15.89 -5.55 2.58
CA ASP A 15 17.25 -5.21 2.97
C ASP A 15 18.10 -6.48 2.99
N LEU A 16 19.04 -6.59 2.05
CA LEU A 16 19.91 -7.76 1.92
C LEU A 16 20.94 -7.91 3.06
N THR A 17 21.19 -6.84 3.82
CA THR A 17 22.16 -6.86 4.94
C THR A 17 21.53 -7.38 6.23
N THR A 18 20.30 -6.97 6.51
CA THR A 18 19.55 -7.38 7.72
C THR A 18 18.56 -8.50 7.45
N GLN A 19 18.35 -8.88 6.17
CA GLN A 19 17.30 -9.79 5.71
C GLN A 19 15.90 -9.38 6.17
N THR A 20 15.68 -8.07 6.36
CA THR A 20 14.38 -7.54 6.77
C THR A 20 13.56 -7.14 5.54
N GLU A 21 12.25 -7.42 5.60
CA GLU A 21 11.28 -7.04 4.59
C GLU A 21 10.55 -5.77 5.04
N THR A 22 10.65 -4.73 4.22
CA THR A 22 9.93 -3.47 4.43
C THR A 22 8.90 -3.27 3.33
N ALA A 23 7.85 -2.51 3.61
CA ALA A 23 6.86 -2.12 2.61
C ALA A 23 6.62 -0.62 2.65
N LYS A 24 6.59 -0.02 1.47
CA LYS A 24 6.05 1.31 1.24
C LYS A 24 4.62 1.17 0.74
N VAL A 25 3.67 1.59 1.56
CA VAL A 25 2.24 1.57 1.25
C VAL A 25 1.81 2.96 0.81
N SER A 26 1.07 3.04 -0.29
CA SER A 26 0.48 4.28 -0.81
C SER A 26 -1.03 4.16 -0.88
N GLY A 27 -1.74 5.18 -0.40
CA GLY A 27 -3.18 5.30 -0.51
C GLY A 27 -3.58 6.65 -1.07
N ILE A 28 -4.41 6.65 -2.11
CA ILE A 28 -4.89 7.87 -2.77
C ILE A 28 -6.41 7.88 -2.75
N ARG A 29 -6.97 8.95 -2.18
CA ARG A 29 -8.40 9.24 -2.26
C ARG A 29 -8.65 10.16 -3.44
N PHE A 30 -9.62 9.84 -4.29
CA PHE A 30 -9.96 10.65 -5.45
C PHE A 30 -11.46 10.67 -5.74
N GLN A 31 -11.88 11.62 -6.57
CA GLN A 31 -13.25 11.76 -7.09
C GLN A 31 -13.25 11.75 -8.61
N GLY A 32 -14.34 11.21 -9.17
CA GLY A 32 -14.51 11.05 -10.62
C GLY A 32 -13.78 9.82 -11.16
N ILE A 33 -14.46 9.05 -12.01
CA ILE A 33 -13.82 7.98 -12.81
C ILE A 33 -13.21 8.57 -14.09
N GLU A 34 -13.79 9.67 -14.60
CA GLU A 34 -13.44 10.29 -15.88
C GLU A 34 -12.75 11.66 -15.73
N SER A 35 -12.98 12.35 -14.60
CA SER A 35 -12.31 13.61 -14.26
C SER A 35 -11.70 13.48 -12.87
N ASN A 36 -10.48 12.95 -12.84
CA ASN A 36 -9.81 12.55 -11.61
C ASN A 36 -9.37 13.78 -10.82
N LYS A 37 -10.04 14.03 -9.70
CA LYS A 37 -9.57 14.99 -8.69
C LYS A 37 -8.99 14.23 -7.51
N ILE A 38 -7.68 14.34 -7.31
CA ILE A 38 -7.02 13.84 -6.10
C ILE A 38 -7.50 14.68 -4.90
N LEU A 39 -7.92 14.00 -3.85
CA LEU A 39 -8.35 14.62 -2.60
C LEU A 39 -7.25 14.58 -1.53
N SER A 40 -6.53 13.47 -1.44
CA SER A 40 -5.44 13.29 -0.48
C SER A 40 -4.57 12.08 -0.85
N GLU A 41 -3.30 12.15 -0.47
CA GLU A 41 -2.32 11.08 -0.62
C GLU A 41 -1.75 10.75 0.76
N HIS A 42 -1.62 9.45 1.06
CA HIS A 42 -1.07 8.94 2.31
C HIS A 42 -0.01 7.88 1.99
N ILE A 43 1.16 8.02 2.61
CA ILE A 43 2.27 7.09 2.45
C ILE A 43 2.72 6.63 3.83
N VAL A 44 2.86 5.33 4.01
CA VAL A 44 3.35 4.70 5.24
C VAL A 44 4.49 3.75 4.89
N ILE A 45 5.50 3.68 5.77
CA ILE A 45 6.55 2.66 5.70
C ILE A 45 6.31 1.67 6.84
N VAL A 46 6.23 0.39 6.49
CA VAL A 46 6.11 -0.75 7.42
C VAL A 46 7.44 -1.48 7.43
N ASN A 47 8.10 -1.56 8.58
CA ASN A 47 9.49 -2.06 8.67
C ASN A 47 9.60 -3.57 8.95
N GLU A 48 8.52 -4.22 9.38
CA GLU A 48 8.51 -5.62 9.79
C GLU A 48 7.40 -6.38 9.05
N VAL A 49 7.56 -6.53 7.74
CA VAL A 49 6.59 -7.25 6.91
C VAL A 49 6.82 -8.75 7.03
N ALA A 50 5.73 -9.52 7.13
CA ALA A 50 5.81 -10.97 7.12
C ALA A 50 6.46 -11.50 5.81
N PRO A 51 7.19 -12.64 5.86
CA PRO A 51 7.76 -13.28 4.68
C PRO A 51 6.70 -13.61 3.62
N TYR A 52 7.12 -13.63 2.35
CA TYR A 52 6.24 -14.02 1.25
C TYR A 52 5.93 -15.52 1.27
N GLU A 53 4.64 -15.83 1.23
CA GLU A 53 4.12 -17.20 1.11
C GLU A 53 2.95 -17.19 0.10
N SER A 54 3.00 -18.11 -0.87
CA SER A 54 1.99 -18.19 -1.93
C SER A 54 0.59 -18.42 -1.34
N GLY A 55 -0.38 -17.61 -1.78
CA GLY A 55 -1.75 -17.64 -1.26
C GLY A 55 -1.96 -17.02 0.13
N GLN A 56 -0.93 -16.45 0.76
CA GLN A 56 -0.98 -15.88 2.11
C GLN A 56 -0.65 -14.38 2.14
N PHE A 57 -0.93 -13.69 1.05
CA PHE A 57 -0.60 -12.27 0.86
C PHE A 57 -1.25 -11.35 1.90
N TYR A 58 -2.43 -11.73 2.40
CA TYR A 58 -3.14 -10.99 3.44
C TYR A 58 -2.34 -10.80 4.73
N LYS A 59 -1.41 -11.71 5.06
CA LYS A 59 -0.51 -11.57 6.22
C LYS A 59 0.42 -10.36 6.09
N ARG A 60 0.64 -9.87 4.86
CA ARG A 60 1.57 -8.78 4.54
C ARG A 60 0.87 -7.43 4.36
N GLU A 61 -0.39 -7.42 3.92
CA GLU A 61 -1.10 -6.18 3.53
C GLU A 61 -2.26 -5.77 4.43
N MET A 62 -2.79 -6.68 5.25
CA MET A 62 -3.89 -6.34 6.17
C MET A 62 -3.43 -5.64 7.45
N PRO A 63 -2.29 -6.00 8.07
CA PRO A 63 -1.75 -5.27 9.22
C PRO A 63 -1.37 -3.82 8.85
#